data_AF-A0A1V5W018-F1
#
_entry.id   AF-A0A1V5W018-F1
#
_cell.length_a   1.000
_cell.length_b   1.000
_cell.length_c   1.000
_cell.angle_alpha   90.00
_cell.angle_beta   90.00
_cell.angle_gamma   90.00
#
_symmetry.space_group_name_H-M   'P 1'
#
loop_
_entity.id
_entity.type
_entity.pdbx_description
1 polymer ?
#
loop_
_entity_poly.entity_id
_entity_poly.type
_entity_poly.pdbx_seq_one_letter_code
_entity_poly.pdbx_strand_id
1 'polypeptide(L)'
;METNKIKNAKSFDELLDLKYGKIGTEKRDEFEEKAQYFVISEMLKESRKEVHLTQEQLAEKVGTKKSYISRLENGKCDIQLSTLYRIFETGLGKRINLSIG
;
A
#
# COMPACT_ATOMS: atom_id res chain seq x y z
N MET A 1 -5.19 -31.64 -6.60
CA MET A 1 -5.81 -31.72 -5.25
C MET A 1 -5.90 -30.36 -4.56
N GLU A 2 -4.88 -29.49 -4.61
CA GLU A 2 -4.93 -28.16 -3.97
C GLU A 2 -5.98 -27.20 -4.54
N THR A 3 -6.22 -27.20 -5.85
CA THR A 3 -7.18 -26.31 -6.52
C THR A 3 -8.63 -26.53 -6.07
N ASN A 4 -9.00 -27.77 -5.70
CA ASN A 4 -10.34 -28.09 -5.19
C ASN A 4 -10.53 -27.60 -3.74
N LYS A 5 -9.46 -27.56 -2.93
CA LYS A 5 -9.54 -27.01 -1.57
C LYS A 5 -9.73 -25.51 -1.60
N ILE A 6 -9.00 -24.80 -2.47
CA ILE A 6 -9.12 -23.35 -2.66
C ILE A 6 -10.55 -22.95 -3.08
N LYS A 7 -11.15 -23.69 -4.04
CA LYS A 7 -12.53 -23.42 -4.51
C LYS A 7 -13.60 -23.64 -3.43
N ASN A 8 -13.31 -24.45 -2.42
CA ASN A 8 -14.24 -24.82 -1.37
C ASN A 8 -13.99 -24.08 -0.04
N ALA A 9 -13.06 -23.11 -0.02
CA ALA A 9 -12.82 -22.28 1.16
C ALA A 9 -14.11 -21.54 1.55
N LYS A 10 -14.46 -21.58 2.84
CA LYS A 10 -15.70 -21.03 3.37
C LYS A 10 -15.55 -19.60 3.90
N SER A 11 -14.32 -19.13 4.03
CA SER A 11 -13.99 -17.77 4.46
C SER A 11 -12.75 -17.24 3.75
N PHE A 12 -12.58 -15.92 3.79
CA PHE A 12 -11.38 -15.28 3.25
C PHE A 12 -10.12 -15.73 4.02
N ASP A 13 -10.20 -15.84 5.34
CA ASP A 13 -9.07 -16.33 6.15
C ASP A 13 -8.68 -17.76 5.80
N GLU A 14 -9.66 -18.66 5.61
CA GLU A 14 -9.38 -20.03 5.18
C GLU A 14 -8.75 -20.07 3.77
N LEU A 15 -9.21 -19.21 2.86
CA LEU A 15 -8.61 -19.07 1.54
C LEU A 15 -7.16 -18.60 1.61
N LEU A 16 -6.88 -17.62 2.47
CA LEU A 16 -5.52 -17.09 2.65
C LEU A 16 -4.61 -18.12 3.33
N ASP A 17 -5.11 -18.86 4.33
CA ASP A 17 -4.38 -19.95 4.97
C ASP A 17 -4.00 -21.05 3.98
N LEU A 18 -4.94 -21.42 3.09
CA LEU A 18 -4.69 -22.41 2.04
C LEU A 18 -3.66 -21.93 1.01
N LYS A 19 -3.64 -20.64 0.69
CA LYS A 19 -2.81 -20.08 -0.39
C LYS A 19 -1.44 -19.61 0.09
N TYR A 20 -1.38 -19.00 1.26
CA TYR A 20 -0.21 -18.30 1.79
C TYR A 20 0.29 -18.88 3.12
N GLY A 21 -0.45 -19.81 3.72
CA GLY A 21 -0.13 -20.34 5.04
C GLY A 21 -0.80 -19.53 6.15
N LYS A 22 -0.68 -20.06 7.36
CA LYS A 22 -1.20 -19.42 8.57
C LYS A 22 -0.40 -18.18 8.94
N ILE A 23 -1.01 -17.29 9.72
CA ILE A 23 -0.36 -16.13 10.32
C ILE A 23 0.93 -16.56 11.05
N GLY A 24 2.03 -15.83 10.86
CA GLY A 24 3.34 -16.11 11.44
C GLY A 24 4.21 -17.08 10.63
N THR A 25 3.73 -17.54 9.47
CA THR A 25 4.59 -18.20 8.48
C THR A 25 5.22 -17.17 7.55
N GLU A 26 6.47 -17.37 7.14
CA GLU A 26 7.22 -16.45 6.25
C GLU A 26 6.41 -16.05 5.00
N LYS A 27 5.80 -17.03 4.32
CA LYS A 27 4.99 -16.78 3.12
C LYS A 27 3.74 -15.94 3.42
N ARG A 28 3.12 -16.11 4.58
CA ARG A 28 1.98 -15.31 5.00
C ARG A 28 2.41 -13.91 5.40
N ASP A 29 3.52 -13.77 6.13
CA ASP A 29 4.03 -12.49 6.59
C ASP A 29 4.45 -11.61 5.39
N GLU A 30 5.09 -12.19 4.37
CA GLU A 30 5.36 -11.50 3.10
C GLU A 30 4.10 -11.04 2.37
N PHE A 31 3.02 -11.83 2.43
CA PHE A 31 1.75 -11.47 1.80
C PHE A 31 1.10 -10.30 2.53
N GLU A 32 1.06 -10.34 3.86
CA GLU A 32 0.51 -9.27 4.69
C GLU A 32 1.32 -7.97 4.52
N GLU A 33 2.65 -8.05 4.47
CA GLU A 33 3.52 -6.88 4.20
C GLU A 33 3.19 -6.25 2.83
N LYS A 34 3.10 -7.07 1.77
CA LYS A 34 2.73 -6.58 0.43
C LYS A 34 1.31 -5.99 0.40
N ALA A 35 0.39 -6.55 1.17
CA ALA A 35 -0.97 -6.03 1.31
C ALA A 35 -0.98 -4.65 1.99
N GLN A 36 -0.18 -4.46 3.06
CA GLN A 36 -0.02 -3.17 3.72
C GLN A 36 0.56 -2.11 2.78
N TYR A 37 1.58 -2.45 2.00
CA TYR A 37 2.12 -1.53 0.98
C TYR A 37 1.07 -1.14 -0.06
N PHE A 38 0.27 -2.11 -0.53
CA PHE A 38 -0.82 -1.84 -1.46
C PHE A 38 -1.85 -0.86 -0.89
N VAL A 39 -2.23 -1.01 0.38
CA VAL A 39 -3.14 -0.09 1.06
C VAL A 39 -2.58 1.33 1.07
N ILE A 40 -1.31 1.50 1.45
CA ILE A 40 -0.65 2.81 1.46
C ILE A 40 -0.60 3.42 0.05
N SER A 41 -0.29 2.62 -0.96
CA SER A 41 -0.25 3.05 -2.37
C SER A 41 -1.59 3.56 -2.88
N GLU A 42 -2.69 2.88 -2.59
CA GLU A 42 -4.02 3.33 -3.00
C GLU A 42 -4.46 4.55 -2.17
N MET A 43 -4.20 4.58 -0.85
CA MET A 43 -4.49 5.77 -0.02
C MET A 43 -3.80 7.04 -0.54
N LEU A 44 -2.54 6.92 -0.97
CA LEU A 44 -1.78 8.01 -1.58
C LEU A 44 -2.47 8.52 -2.85
N LYS A 45 -2.83 7.60 -3.74
CA LYS A 45 -3.44 7.86 -5.04
C LYS A 45 -4.83 8.48 -4.91
N GLU A 46 -5.64 7.98 -3.99
CA GLU A 46 -6.95 8.54 -3.65
C GLU A 46 -6.80 9.95 -3.09
N SER A 47 -5.95 10.12 -2.07
CA SER A 47 -5.67 11.42 -1.47
C SER A 47 -5.21 12.46 -2.49
N ARG A 48 -4.36 12.06 -3.46
CA ARG A 48 -3.95 12.93 -4.57
C ARG A 48 -5.12 13.34 -5.45
N LYS A 49 -6.01 12.41 -5.79
CA LYS A 49 -7.19 12.68 -6.62
C LYS A 49 -8.18 13.60 -5.92
N GLU A 50 -8.36 13.45 -4.61
CA GLU A 50 -9.22 14.31 -3.78
C GLU A 50 -8.80 15.77 -3.82
N VAL A 51 -7.49 16.04 -3.84
CA VAL A 51 -6.94 17.40 -3.97
C VAL A 51 -6.67 17.81 -5.42
N HIS A 52 -7.18 17.02 -6.39
CA HIS A 52 -7.13 17.29 -7.82
C HIS A 52 -5.72 17.53 -8.41
N LEU A 53 -4.70 16.89 -7.84
CA LEU A 53 -3.33 16.97 -8.37
C LEU A 53 -3.05 15.84 -9.37
N THR A 54 -2.28 16.14 -10.42
CA THR A 54 -1.63 15.10 -11.23
C THR A 54 -0.41 14.53 -10.49
N GLN A 55 0.10 13.38 -10.95
CA GLN A 55 1.33 12.80 -10.39
C GLN A 55 2.55 13.73 -10.55
N GLU A 56 2.60 14.52 -11.64
CA GLU A 56 3.67 15.50 -11.87
C GLU A 56 3.58 16.65 -10.86
N GLN A 57 2.38 17.25 -10.71
CA GLN A 57 2.19 18.37 -9.78
C GLN A 57 2.47 17.96 -8.33
N LEU A 58 2.06 16.75 -7.92
CA LEU A 58 2.41 16.24 -6.59
C LEU A 58 3.93 16.08 -6.45
N ALA A 59 4.60 15.55 -7.49
CA ALA A 59 6.04 15.34 -7.48
C ALA A 59 6.81 16.68 -7.37
N GLU A 60 6.41 17.69 -8.13
CA GLU A 60 6.96 19.05 -8.06
C GLU A 60 6.79 19.63 -6.65
N LYS A 61 5.59 19.52 -6.06
CA LYS A 61 5.26 20.07 -4.75
C LYS A 61 6.10 19.47 -3.61
N VAL A 62 6.47 18.19 -3.72
CA VAL A 62 7.24 17.48 -2.68
C VAL A 62 8.73 17.35 -3.01
N GLY A 63 9.17 17.89 -4.16
CA GLY A 63 10.55 17.84 -4.62
C GLY A 63 11.03 16.43 -4.93
N THR A 64 10.28 15.69 -5.77
CA THR A 64 10.67 14.36 -6.29
C THR A 64 10.34 14.23 -7.77
N LYS A 65 10.57 13.05 -8.35
CA LYS A 65 10.27 12.75 -9.76
C LYS A 65 8.85 12.19 -9.90
N LYS A 66 8.10 12.54 -10.96
CA LYS A 66 6.83 11.89 -11.29
C LYS A 66 6.92 10.37 -11.34
N SER A 67 8.02 9.81 -11.88
CA SER A 67 8.23 8.37 -11.93
C SER A 67 8.32 7.73 -10.54
N TYR A 68 8.74 8.47 -9.52
CA TYR A 68 8.73 7.98 -8.14
C TYR A 68 7.29 7.95 -7.59
N ILE A 69 6.52 9.03 -7.74
CA ILE A 69 5.08 9.05 -7.37
C ILE A 69 4.31 7.94 -8.09
N SER A 70 4.56 7.76 -9.39
CA SER A 70 3.93 6.70 -10.17
C SER A 70 4.24 5.31 -9.64
N ARG A 71 5.51 5.02 -9.29
CA ARG A 71 5.86 3.71 -8.71
C ARG A 71 5.21 3.50 -7.34
N LEU A 72 5.17 4.54 -6.50
CA LEU A 72 4.50 4.49 -5.21
C LEU A 72 3.01 4.18 -5.36
N GLU A 73 2.28 4.90 -6.22
CA GLU A 73 0.84 4.69 -6.44
C GLU A 73 0.50 3.34 -7.09
N ASN A 74 1.49 2.64 -7.64
CA ASN A 74 1.31 1.31 -8.24
C ASN A 74 1.89 0.19 -7.38
N GLY A 75 2.32 0.46 -6.14
CA GLY A 75 2.91 -0.54 -5.23
C GLY A 75 4.23 -1.13 -5.74
N LYS A 76 4.99 -0.38 -6.54
CA LYS A 76 6.23 -0.85 -7.19
C LYS A 76 7.52 -0.36 -6.52
N CYS A 77 7.43 0.31 -5.38
CA CYS A 77 8.59 0.63 -4.56
C CYS A 77 8.20 0.98 -3.13
N ASP A 78 9.15 0.79 -2.22
CA ASP A 78 9.00 1.17 -0.83
C ASP A 78 9.05 2.69 -0.64
N ILE A 79 8.48 3.14 0.47
CA ILE A 79 8.47 4.54 0.88
C ILE A 79 9.16 4.70 2.22
N GLN A 80 10.14 5.60 2.27
CA GLN A 80 10.71 5.99 3.56
C GLN A 80 9.68 6.79 4.35
N LEU A 81 9.62 6.57 5.66
CA LEU A 81 8.66 7.24 6.54
C LEU A 81 8.73 8.78 6.40
N SER A 82 9.94 9.35 6.33
CA SER A 82 10.14 10.79 6.10
C SER A 82 9.52 11.28 4.79
N THR A 83 9.56 10.47 3.74
CA THR A 83 8.94 10.79 2.45
C THR A 83 7.42 10.64 2.50
N LEU A 84 6.90 9.65 3.25
CA LEU A 84 5.46 9.53 3.50
C LEU A 84 4.91 10.80 4.16
N TYR A 85 5.53 11.27 5.24
CA TYR A 85 5.17 12.54 5.90
C TYR A 85 5.23 13.72 4.94
N ARG A 86 6.32 13.88 4.20
CA ARG A 86 6.45 14.96 3.22
C ARG A 86 5.34 14.93 2.16
N ILE A 87 4.98 13.75 1.65
CA ILE A 87 3.92 13.66 0.64
C ILE A 87 2.56 13.98 1.24
N PHE A 88 2.19 13.37 2.37
CA PHE A 88 0.87 13.60 2.94
C PHE A 88 0.71 15.01 3.52
N GLU A 89 1.67 15.48 4.32
CA GLU A 89 1.54 16.75 5.03
C GLU A 89 1.84 17.95 4.13
N THR A 90 2.94 17.92 3.38
CA THR A 90 3.33 19.04 2.50
C THR A 90 2.65 18.94 1.13
N GLY A 91 2.64 17.75 0.54
CA GLY A 91 2.09 17.51 -0.80
C GLY A 91 0.56 17.56 -0.82
N LEU A 92 -0.09 16.86 0.10
CA LEU A 92 -1.54 16.62 0.08
C LEU A 92 -2.31 17.41 1.15
N GLY A 93 -1.62 18.05 2.09
CA GLY A 93 -2.27 18.81 3.16
C GLY A 93 -3.05 17.94 4.16
N LYS A 94 -2.70 16.65 4.27
CA LYS A 94 -3.29 15.68 5.21
C LYS A 94 -2.34 15.45 6.38
N ARG A 95 -2.88 15.26 7.59
CA ARG A 95 -2.07 14.85 8.75
C ARG A 95 -1.98 13.34 8.85
N ILE A 96 -0.79 12.83 9.15
CA ILE A 96 -0.60 11.42 9.49
C ILE A 96 -0.77 11.26 11.00
N ASN A 97 -1.61 10.31 11.41
CA ASN A 97 -1.67 9.83 12.79
C ASN A 97 -1.15 8.40 12.82
N LEU A 98 -0.07 8.17 13.56
CA LEU A 98 0.50 6.84 13.75
C LEU A 98 0.16 6.36 15.15
N SER A 99 -0.54 5.23 15.23
CA SER A 99 -0.83 4.54 16.48
C SER A 99 -0.11 3.19 16.46
N ILE A 100 0.66 2.90 17.50
CA ILE A 100 1.32 1.62 17.72
C ILE A 100 0.66 1.02 18.97
N GLY A 101 0.13 -0.18 18.84
CA GLY A 101 -0.56 -0.92 19.90
C GLY A 101 -0.17 -2.37 19.91
#